data_AF-A0A7L4JS02-F1
#
_entry.id   AF-A0A7L4JS02-F1
#
_cell.length_a   1.000
_cell.length_b   1.000
_cell.length_c   1.000
_cell.angle_alpha   90.00
_cell.angle_beta   90.00
_cell.angle_gamma   90.00
#
_symmetry.space_group_name_H-M   'P 1'
#
loop_
_entity.id
_entity.type
_entity.pdbx_description
1 polymer ?
#
loop_
_entity_poly.entity_id
_entity_poly.type
_entity_poly.pdbx_seq_one_letter_code
_entity_poly.pdbx_strand_id
1 'polypeptide(L)' 'FSDPFLNRRRANDFIQSDRRLEAISQERIRERIKAPQERQREICENYYPCEAYAFRHGYAAAYRHYFGQRRTK' A
#
# COMPACT_ATOMS: atom_id res chain seq x y z
N PHE A 1 9.48 33.48 25.47
CA PHE A 1 10.53 33.71 24.46
C PHE A 1 11.28 32.41 24.27
N SER A 2 11.01 31.73 23.15
CA SER A 2 11.68 30.48 22.79
C SER A 2 12.97 30.83 22.08
N ASP A 3 14.11 30.47 22.67
CA ASP A 3 15.44 30.72 22.11
C ASP A 3 15.57 29.99 20.75
N PRO A 4 15.82 30.70 19.63
CA PRO A 4 15.83 30.12 18.29
C PRO A 4 17.04 29.23 18.00
N PHE A 5 18.03 29.19 18.89
CA PHE A 5 19.27 28.43 18.69
C PHE A 5 19.31 27.19 19.58
N LEU A 6 18.75 26.09 19.07
CA LEU A 6 18.85 24.78 19.72
C LEU A 6 20.31 24.31 19.75
N ASN A 7 20.83 24.10 20.96
CA ASN A 7 22.18 23.58 21.18
C ASN A 7 22.33 22.18 20.54
N ARG A 8 23.47 21.88 19.88
CA ARG A 8 23.67 20.66 19.05
C ARG A 8 23.26 19.36 19.75
N ARG A 9 23.42 19.29 21.08
CA ARG A 9 23.03 18.13 21.90
C ARG A 9 21.51 17.93 22.01
N ARG A 10 20.73 19.02 22.04
CA ARG A 10 19.25 19.00 22.11
C ARG A 10 18.60 18.80 20.74
N ALA A 11 19.30 19.12 19.65
CA ALA A 11 18.79 18.89 18.30
C ALA A 11 18.60 17.38 18.00
N ASN A 12 19.46 16.52 18.56
CA ASN A 12 19.33 15.06 18.44
C ASN A 12 18.08 14.51 19.11
N ASP A 13 17.61 15.12 20.21
CA ASP A 13 16.38 14.70 20.89
C ASP A 13 15.13 15.00 20.03
N PHE A 14 15.19 16.04 19.19
CA PHE A 14 14.10 16.44 18.31
C PHE A 14 14.08 15.62 17.00
N ILE A 15 15.26 15.23 16.51
CA ILE A 15 15.39 14.31 15.37
C ILE A 15 15.21 12.89 15.90
N GLN A 16 13.97 12.47 16.17
CA GLN A 16 13.63 11.07 16.40
C GLN A 16 13.93 10.25 15.14
N SER A 17 15.17 9.77 15.04
CA SER A 17 15.69 8.93 13.95
C SER A 17 14.88 7.64 13.78
N ASP A 18 14.33 7.12 14.89
CA ASP A 18 13.50 5.91 14.92
C ASP A 18 12.23 6.05 14.04
N ARG A 19 11.48 7.15 14.21
CA ARG A 19 10.28 7.42 13.40
C ARG A 19 10.57 7.58 11.91
N ARG A 20 11.75 8.09 11.56
CA ARG A 20 12.16 8.23 10.16
C ARG A 20 12.49 6.87 9.54
N LEU A 21 13.15 5.99 10.29
CA LEU A 21 13.45 4.63 9.84
C LEU A 21 12.18 3.77 9.74
N GLU A 22 11.24 3.92 10.67
CA GLU A 22 9.90 3.32 10.57
C GLU A 22 9.10 3.85 9.38
N ALA A 23 9.13 5.15 9.11
CA ALA A 23 8.47 5.71 7.94
C ALA A 23 9.06 5.16 6.64
N ILE A 24 10.39 5.13 6.51
CA ILE A 24 11.09 4.57 5.34
C ILE A 24 10.83 3.07 5.19
N SER A 25 10.78 2.32 6.30
CA SER A 25 10.49 0.89 6.25
C SER A 25 9.04 0.63 5.86
N GLN A 26 8.07 1.41 6.35
CA GLN A 26 6.68 1.35 5.93
C GLN A 26 6.50 1.73 4.46
N GLU A 27 7.20 2.76 3.97
CA GLU A 27 7.20 3.14 2.55
C GLU A 27 7.77 2.01 1.69
N ARG A 28 8.90 1.42 2.08
CA ARG A 28 9.51 0.26 1.39
C ARG A 28 8.62 -0.98 1.43
N ILE A 29 7.87 -1.20 2.51
CA ILE A 29 6.88 -2.27 2.63
C ILE A 29 5.69 -2.01 1.69
N ARG A 30 5.22 -0.76 1.58
CA ARG A 30 4.17 -0.35 0.62
C ARG A 30 4.62 -0.52 -0.82
N GLU A 31 5.87 -0.20 -1.13
CA GLU A 31 6.44 -0.35 -2.48
C GLU A 31 6.71 -1.81 -2.85
N ARG A 32 7.13 -2.65 -1.89
CA ARG A 32 7.44 -4.07 -2.15
C ARG A 32 6.22 -4.98 -2.12
N ILE A 33 5.22 -4.67 -1.31
CA ILE A 33 3.99 -5.44 -1.27
C ILE A 33 3.07 -4.85 -2.33
N LYS A 34 3.01 -5.50 -3.50
CA LYS A 34 1.99 -5.21 -4.52
C LYS A 34 0.65 -5.05 -3.80
N ALA A 35 0.00 -3.91 -4.02
CA ALA A 35 -1.28 -3.65 -3.39
C ALA A 35 -2.23 -4.81 -3.73
N PRO A 36 -3.12 -5.23 -2.81
CA PRO A 36 -4.08 -6.30 -3.09
C PRO A 36 -4.87 -6.05 -4.38
N GLN A 37 -5.13 -4.77 -4.71
CA GLN A 37 -5.77 -4.35 -5.96
C GLN A 37 -4.92 -4.62 -7.20
N GLU A 38 -3.60 -4.45 -7.11
CA GLU A 38 -2.66 -4.69 -8.19
C GLU A 38 -2.54 -6.19 -8.49
N ARG A 39 -2.50 -7.03 -7.45
CA ARG A 39 -2.57 -8.48 -7.60
C ARG A 39 -3.92 -8.93 -8.19
N GLN A 40 -5.03 -8.34 -7.76
CA GLN A 40 -6.34 -8.60 -8.35
C GLN A 40 -6.39 -8.22 -9.83
N ARG A 41 -5.78 -7.08 -10.19
CA ARG A 41 -5.64 -6.62 -11.58
C ARG A 41 -4.86 -7.61 -12.42
N GLU A 42 -3.68 -8.04 -11.96
CA GLU A 42 -2.86 -9.03 -12.67
C GLU A 42 -3.62 -10.34 -12.95
N ILE A 43 -4.41 -10.83 -11.97
CA ILE A 43 -5.21 -12.05 -12.15
C ILE A 43 -6.33 -11.83 -13.18
N CYS A 44 -6.95 -10.65 -13.16
CA CYS A 44 -8.05 -10.30 -14.03
C CYS A 44 -7.59 -10.08 -15.47
N GLU A 45 -6.39 -9.52 -15.68
CA GLU A 45 -5.74 -9.35 -17.00
C GLU A 45 -5.41 -10.70 -17.66
N ASN A 46 -5.14 -11.74 -16.88
CA ASN A 46 -4.92 -13.10 -17.39
C ASN A 46 -6.23 -13.81 -17.80
N TYR A 47 -7.40 -13.22 -17.56
CA TYR A 47 -8.70 -13.82 -17.88
C TYR A 47 -9.61 -12.79 -18.56
N TYR A 48 -9.68 -12.86 -19.90
CA TYR A 48 -10.40 -11.91 -20.75
C TYR A 48 -11.83 -11.56 -20.28
N PRO A 49 -12.65 -12.50 -19.78
CA PRO A 49 -13.97 -12.16 -19.23
C PRO A 49 -13.91 -11.29 -17.96
N CYS A 50 -12.91 -11.51 -17.09
CA CYS A 50 -12.70 -10.67 -15.90
C CYS A 50 -12.23 -9.28 -16.33
N GLU A 51 -11.29 -9.17 -17.27
CA GLU A 51 -10.81 -7.90 -17.79
C GLU A 51 -11.96 -7.05 -18.38
N ALA A 52 -12.79 -7.64 -19.26
CA ALA A 52 -13.93 -6.95 -19.86
C ALA A 52 -14.98 -6.51 -18.83
N TYR A 53 -15.12 -7.23 -17.71
CA TYR A 53 -15.98 -6.84 -16.60
C TYR A 53 -15.33 -5.75 -15.73
N ALA A 54 -14.01 -5.82 -15.53
CA ALA A 54 -13.24 -4.83 -14.77
C ALA A 54 -13.25 -3.45 -15.43
N PHE A 55 -13.30 -3.37 -16.77
CA PHE A 55 -13.49 -2.10 -17.47
C PHE A 55 -14.78 -1.35 -17.07
N ARG A 56 -15.83 -2.07 -16.66
CA ARG A 56 -17.12 -1.46 -16.26
C ARG A 56 -17.29 -1.32 -14.75
N HIS A 57 -16.81 -2.29 -13.96
CA HIS A 57 -17.08 -2.37 -12.52
C HIS A 57 -15.82 -2.26 -11.64
N GLY A 58 -14.64 -2.18 -12.25
CA GLY A 58 -13.35 -2.18 -11.57
C GLY A 58 -12.84 -3.59 -11.23
N TYR A 59 -11.51 -3.68 -11.08
CA TYR A 59 -10.80 -4.94 -10.83
C TYR A 59 -11.23 -5.63 -9.51
N ALA A 60 -11.53 -4.86 -8.46
CA ALA A 60 -11.95 -5.44 -7.18
C ALA A 60 -13.34 -6.10 -7.24
N ALA A 61 -14.26 -5.58 -8.07
CA ALA A 61 -15.58 -6.18 -8.28
C ALA A 61 -15.49 -7.37 -9.23
N ALA A 62 -14.73 -7.24 -10.32
CA ALA A 62 -14.47 -8.32 -11.27
C ALA A 62 -13.83 -9.53 -10.59
N TYR A 63 -12.80 -9.29 -9.77
CA TYR A 63 -12.13 -10.35 -9.04
C TYR A 63 -13.09 -11.10 -8.11
N ARG A 64 -13.96 -10.39 -7.38
CA ARG A 64 -14.97 -11.02 -6.52
C ARG A 64 -16.02 -11.79 -7.33
N HIS A 65 -16.42 -11.29 -8.49
CA HIS A 65 -17.41 -11.92 -9.35
C HIS A 65 -16.92 -13.28 -9.89
N TYR A 66 -15.68 -13.36 -10.37
CA TYR A 66 -15.13 -14.58 -10.98
C TYR A 66 -14.36 -15.48 -10.01
N PHE A 67 -13.66 -14.91 -9.04
CA PHE A 67 -12.77 -15.64 -8.12
C PHE A 67 -13.26 -15.61 -6.66
N GLY A 68 -14.27 -14.80 -6.33
CA GLY A 68 -14.81 -14.69 -4.97
C GLY A 68 -15.76 -15.82 -4.55
N GLN A 69 -16.21 -16.65 -5.48
CA GLN A 69 -17.16 -17.75 -5.22
C GLN A 69 -16.55 -18.99 -4.55
N ARG A 70 -15.23 -19.03 -4.28
CA ARG A 70 -14.54 -20.20 -3.69
C ARG A 70 -14.15 -20.02 -2.21
N ARG A 71 -15.09 -19.59 -1.36
CA ARG A 71 -14.92 -19.64 0.10
C ARG A 71 -16.16 -20.11 0.87
N THR A 72 -16.98 -20.98 0.30
CA THR A 72 -17.89 -21.81 1.10
C THR A 72 -17.20 -23.14 1.36
N LYS A 73 -16.69 -23.28 2.58
CA LYS A 73 -16.27 -24.56 3.17
C LYS A 73 -17.51 -25.34 3.59
#